data_AF-A0A109LKU9-F1
#
_entry.id   AF-A0A109LKU9-F1
#
_cell.length_a   1.000
_cell.length_b   1.000
_cell.length_c   1.000
_cell.angle_alpha   90.00
_cell.angle_beta   90.00
_cell.angle_gamma   90.00
#
_symmetry.space_group_name_H-M   'P 1'
#
loop_
_entity.id
_entity.type
_entity.pdbx_description
1 polymer ?
#
loop_
_entity_poly.entity_id
_entity_poly.type
_entity_poly.pdbx_seq_one_letter_code
_entity_poly.pdbx_strand_id
1 'polypeptide(L)'
;MTSDFDMALFLRPVLKGAHATRQRHIRQAGRMHEAIRERWGCATPWSWKKKHTRWFFEHYLRYSAPATVYYYELTAGLIRRRRESIKLTVSSIWISAHQAVVSRN
;
A
#
# COMPACT_ATOMS: atom_id res chain seq x y z
N MET A 1 -22.01 -3.17 -7.46
CA MET A 1 -20.80 -3.80 -6.88
C MET A 1 -19.61 -3.45 -7.75
N THR A 2 -18.84 -2.46 -7.36
CA THR A 2 -17.54 -2.18 -8.00
C THR A 2 -16.57 -3.28 -7.58
N SER A 3 -15.78 -3.84 -8.50
CA SER A 3 -14.81 -4.88 -8.14
C SER A 3 -13.91 -4.35 -7.02
N ASP A 4 -13.91 -5.00 -5.86
CA ASP A 4 -13.02 -4.63 -4.77
C ASP A 4 -11.57 -4.73 -5.24
N PHE A 5 -10.77 -3.72 -4.88
CA PHE A 5 -9.36 -3.69 -5.23
C PHE A 5 -8.64 -4.88 -4.56
N ASP A 6 -7.95 -5.71 -5.34
CA ASP A 6 -7.24 -6.88 -4.83
C ASP A 6 -5.98 -6.48 -4.04
N MET A 7 -6.15 -6.36 -2.71
CA MET A 7 -5.07 -6.06 -1.78
C MET A 7 -4.01 -7.17 -1.70
N ALA A 8 -4.37 -8.42 -1.98
CA ALA A 8 -3.42 -9.53 -1.97
C ALA A 8 -2.46 -9.42 -3.16
N LEU A 9 -3.01 -9.18 -4.36
CA LEU A 9 -2.21 -8.94 -5.56
C LEU A 9 -1.32 -7.69 -5.41
N PHE A 10 -1.87 -6.61 -4.86
CA PHE A 10 -1.11 -5.39 -4.59
C PHE A 10 0.09 -5.63 -3.68
N LEU A 11 -0.08 -6.38 -2.58
CA LEU A 11 0.98 -6.61 -1.59
C LEU A 11 1.95 -7.74 -1.97
N ARG A 12 1.61 -8.62 -2.92
CA ARG A 12 2.39 -9.82 -3.28
C ARG A 12 3.90 -9.57 -3.42
N PRO A 13 4.40 -8.50 -4.07
CA PRO A 13 5.84 -8.28 -4.23
C PRO A 13 6.60 -7.95 -2.93
N VAL A 14 5.91 -7.44 -1.90
CA VAL A 14 6.53 -6.98 -0.64
C VAL A 14 6.24 -7.90 0.54
N LEU A 15 5.33 -8.86 0.39
CA LEU A 15 5.01 -9.83 1.42
C LEU A 15 6.12 -10.88 1.55
N LYS A 16 6.65 -11.01 2.76
CA LYS A 16 7.65 -12.02 3.14
C LYS A 16 7.22 -12.73 4.42
N GLY A 17 7.89 -13.84 4.76
CA GLY A 17 7.63 -14.61 5.98
C GLY A 17 6.50 -15.63 5.85
N ALA A 18 6.08 -16.21 6.98
CA ALA A 18 5.13 -17.32 7.04
C ALA A 18 3.73 -17.00 6.47
N HIS A 19 3.01 -18.02 6.02
CA HIS A 19 1.68 -17.87 5.42
C HIS A 19 0.70 -17.12 6.34
N ALA A 20 0.64 -17.47 7.62
CA ALA A 20 -0.24 -16.81 8.59
C ALA A 20 0.05 -15.30 8.73
N THR A 21 1.32 -14.91 8.73
CA THR A 21 1.74 -13.50 8.79
C THR A 21 1.36 -12.76 7.51
N ARG A 22 1.55 -13.36 6.33
CA ARG A 22 1.13 -12.76 5.06
C ARG A 22 -0.38 -12.52 5.02
N GLN A 23 -1.17 -13.51 5.45
CA GLN A 23 -2.64 -13.41 5.50
C GLN A 23 -3.12 -12.32 6.48
N ARG A 24 -2.43 -12.13 7.61
CA ARG A 24 -2.72 -11.03 8.54
C ARG A 24 -2.58 -9.68 7.84
N HIS A 25 -1.47 -9.45 7.15
CA HIS A 25 -1.23 -8.19 6.44
C HIS A 25 -2.26 -7.96 5.33
N ILE A 26 -2.63 -8.99 4.58
CA ILE A 26 -3.67 -8.87 3.54
C ILE A 26 -5.00 -8.43 4.15
N ARG A 27 -5.46 -9.08 5.24
CA ARG A 27 -6.71 -8.72 5.92
C ARG A 27 -6.69 -7.31 6.50
N GLN A 28 -5.59 -6.92 7.14
CA GLN A 28 -5.43 -5.57 7.70
C GLN A 28 -5.40 -4.51 6.61
N ALA A 29 -4.71 -4.79 5.50
CA ALA A 29 -4.64 -3.87 4.38
C ALA A 29 -6.00 -3.71 3.67
N GLY A 30 -6.79 -4.80 3.59
CA GLY A 30 -8.19 -4.76 3.16
C GLY A 30 -9.03 -3.82 4.00
N ARG A 31 -8.99 -3.95 5.34
CA ARG A 31 -9.71 -3.05 6.26
C ARG A 31 -9.27 -1.59 6.14
N MET A 32 -7.96 -1.35 6.02
CA MET A 32 -7.45 0.00 5.76
C MET A 32 -8.03 0.56 4.45
N HIS A 33 -8.07 -0.25 3.40
CA HIS A 33 -8.59 0.15 2.10
C HIS A 33 -10.07 0.47 2.14
N GLU A 34 -10.88 -0.39 2.74
CA GLU A 34 -12.30 -0.19 2.91
C GLU A 34 -12.61 1.11 3.67
N ALA A 35 -12.03 1.29 4.86
CA ALA A 35 -12.28 2.48 5.69
C ALA A 35 -11.82 3.79 5.02
N ILE A 36 -10.68 3.78 4.33
CA ILE A 36 -10.19 4.95 3.59
C ILE A 36 -11.02 5.21 2.33
N ARG A 37 -11.45 4.16 1.63
CA ARG A 37 -12.32 4.26 0.45
C ARG A 37 -13.67 4.85 0.84
N GLU A 38 -14.27 4.35 1.91
CA GLU A 38 -15.56 4.82 2.41
C GLU A 38 -15.50 6.32 2.73
N ARG A 39 -14.44 6.80 3.36
CA ARG A 39 -14.32 8.21 3.75
C ARG A 39 -13.94 9.17 2.62
N TRP A 40 -13.12 8.75 1.64
CA TRP A 40 -12.58 9.67 0.61
C TRP A 40 -12.80 9.23 -0.84
N GLY A 41 -13.49 8.12 -1.10
CA GLY A 41 -13.64 7.57 -2.45
C GLY A 41 -12.30 7.11 -3.06
N CYS A 42 -11.27 6.87 -2.25
CA CYS A 42 -9.95 6.46 -2.73
C CYS A 42 -9.98 5.02 -3.27
N ALA A 43 -10.24 4.88 -4.57
CA ALA A 43 -10.42 3.59 -5.24
C ALA A 43 -9.20 2.65 -5.17
N THR A 44 -7.98 3.18 -4.99
CA THR A 44 -6.77 2.34 -4.93
C THR A 44 -5.79 2.82 -3.84
N PRO A 45 -4.97 1.93 -3.25
CA PRO A 45 -3.88 2.31 -2.34
C PRO A 45 -2.84 3.24 -2.95
N TRP A 46 -2.71 3.26 -4.28
CA TRP A 46 -1.77 4.13 -5.00
C TRP A 46 -2.04 5.61 -4.74
N SER A 47 -3.32 6.00 -4.62
CA SER A 47 -3.75 7.39 -4.42
C SER A 47 -3.63 7.87 -2.97
N TRP A 48 -3.24 7.01 -2.02
CA TRP A 48 -3.24 7.38 -0.62
C TRP A 48 -2.25 8.50 -0.29
N LYS A 49 -2.68 9.48 0.50
CA LYS A 49 -1.79 10.53 1.02
C LYS A 49 -1.52 10.27 2.50
N LYS A 50 -0.48 10.91 3.05
CA LYS A 50 -0.12 10.80 4.48
C LYS A 50 -1.33 11.07 5.41
N LYS A 51 -2.22 11.97 5.00
CA LYS A 51 -3.47 12.28 5.74
C LYS A 51 -4.42 11.09 5.86
N HIS A 52 -4.50 10.21 4.86
CA HIS A 52 -5.42 9.07 4.88
C HIS A 52 -4.96 8.02 5.88
N THR A 53 -3.68 7.67 5.84
CA THR A 53 -3.10 6.73 6.80
C THR A 53 -3.09 7.31 8.21
N ARG A 54 -2.74 8.60 8.37
CA ARG A 54 -2.77 9.28 9.68
C ARG A 54 -4.15 9.19 10.32
N TRP A 55 -5.19 9.58 9.59
CA TRP A 55 -6.55 9.51 10.12
C TRP A 55 -6.98 8.08 10.46
N PHE A 56 -6.60 7.08 9.66
CA PHE A 56 -6.92 5.69 9.97
C PHE A 56 -6.38 5.30 11.36
N PHE A 57 -5.14 5.68 11.69
CA PHE A 57 -4.58 5.42 13.01
C PHE A 57 -5.22 6.27 14.11
N GLU A 58 -5.35 7.58 13.89
CA GLU A 58 -5.79 8.52 14.92
C GLU A 58 -7.30 8.44 15.21
N HIS A 59 -8.11 8.01 14.25
CA HIS A 59 -9.57 8.03 14.35
C HIS A 59 -10.18 6.64 14.23
N TYR A 60 -9.86 5.88 13.17
CA TYR A 60 -10.45 4.55 12.97
C TYR A 60 -9.95 3.54 14.02
N LEU A 61 -8.67 3.62 14.40
CA LEU A 61 -8.07 2.77 15.43
C LEU A 61 -7.99 3.42 16.81
N ARG A 62 -8.65 4.57 17.04
CA ARG A 62 -8.49 5.37 18.28
C ARG A 62 -8.65 4.58 19.57
N TYR A 63 -9.59 3.63 19.60
CA TYR A 63 -9.91 2.82 20.78
C TYR A 63 -9.39 1.38 20.69
N SER A 64 -8.52 1.10 19.72
CA SER A 64 -7.89 -0.22 19.58
C SER A 64 -6.76 -0.39 20.58
N ALA A 65 -6.56 -1.63 21.05
CA ALA A 65 -5.42 -1.96 21.89
C ALA A 65 -4.08 -1.62 21.20
N PRO A 66 -3.02 -1.25 21.95
CA PRO A 66 -1.71 -0.93 21.38
C PRO A 66 -1.14 -2.02 20.48
N ALA A 67 -1.34 -3.30 20.84
CA ALA A 67 -0.93 -4.43 20.03
C ALA A 67 -1.62 -4.46 18.64
N THR A 68 -2.92 -4.11 18.59
CA THR A 68 -3.65 -4.00 17.33
C THR A 68 -3.08 -2.89 16.46
N VAL A 69 -2.86 -1.71 17.05
CA VAL A 69 -2.26 -0.55 16.37
C VAL A 69 -0.90 -0.92 15.78
N TYR A 70 -0.03 -1.54 16.58
CA TYR A 70 1.29 -2.00 16.17
C TYR A 70 1.26 -2.87 14.89
N TYR A 71 0.36 -3.87 14.83
CA TYR A 71 0.26 -4.72 13.63
C TYR A 71 -0.26 -3.96 12.40
N TYR A 72 -1.12 -2.96 12.60
CA TYR A 72 -1.54 -2.09 11.50
C TYR A 72 -0.42 -1.17 11.03
N GLU A 73 0.46 -0.69 11.91
CA GLU A 73 1.65 0.09 11.52
C GLU A 73 2.61 -0.74 10.65
N LEU A 74 2.85 -2.00 11.01
CA LEU A 74 3.64 -2.93 10.18
C LEU A 74 3.01 -3.09 8.78
N THR A 75 1.68 -3.20 8.72
CA THR A 75 0.93 -3.30 7.46
C THR A 75 1.02 -2.00 6.65
N ALA A 76 0.89 -0.83 7.28
CA ALA A 76 1.06 0.46 6.62
C ALA A 76 2.48 0.64 6.05
N GLY A 77 3.49 0.12 6.74
CA GLY A 77 4.87 0.06 6.25
C GLY A 77 5.01 -0.75 4.96
N LEU A 78 4.35 -1.90 4.86
CA LEU A 78 4.32 -2.71 3.62
C LEU A 78 3.65 -1.97 2.47
N ILE A 79 2.50 -1.32 2.71
CA ILE A 79 1.79 -0.51 1.71
C ILE A 79 2.69 0.62 1.22
N ARG A 80 3.38 1.34 2.13
CA ARG A 80 4.33 2.40 1.76
C ARG A 80 5.45 1.87 0.88
N ARG A 81 6.11 0.78 1.29
CA ARG A 81 7.18 0.14 0.50
C ARG A 81 6.69 -0.25 -0.89
N ARG A 82 5.50 -0.83 -0.99
CA ARG A 82 4.91 -1.20 -2.29
C ARG A 82 4.72 0.02 -3.19
N ARG A 83 4.25 1.13 -2.63
CA ARG A 83 4.07 2.40 -3.36
C ARG A 83 5.37 3.03 -3.82
N GLU A 84 6.43 2.91 -3.02
CA GLU A 84 7.77 3.41 -3.35
C GLU A 84 8.48 2.53 -4.41
N SER A 85 8.29 1.21 -4.35
CA SER A 85 8.90 0.28 -5.33
C SER A 85 8.54 0.63 -6.78
N ILE A 86 7.28 1.03 -7.04
CA ILE A 86 6.87 1.43 -8.40
C ILE A 86 7.54 2.72 -8.84
N LYS A 87 7.70 3.69 -7.95
CA LYS A 87 8.34 4.96 -8.31
C LYS A 87 9.76 4.73 -8.82
N LEU A 88 10.51 3.87 -8.15
CA LEU A 88 11.89 3.52 -8.53
C LEU A 88 11.94 2.76 -9.88
N THR A 89 11.01 1.85 -10.12
CA THR A 89 10.94 1.10 -11.40
C THR A 89 10.56 2.01 -12.58
N VAL A 90 9.57 2.89 -12.40
CA VAL A 90 9.15 3.79 -13.49
C VAL A 90 10.23 4.81 -13.81
N SER A 91 10.91 5.36 -12.79
CA SER A 91 12.03 6.28 -13.00
C SER A 91 13.22 5.62 -13.69
N SER A 92 13.57 4.38 -13.33
CA SER A 92 14.68 3.66 -13.98
C SER A 92 14.38 3.30 -15.44
N ILE A 93 13.17 2.83 -15.75
CA ILE A 93 12.75 2.56 -17.14
C ILE A 93 12.80 3.84 -17.99
N TRP A 94 12.34 4.97 -17.45
CA TRP A 94 12.41 6.26 -18.15
C TRP A 94 13.86 6.68 -18.47
N ILE A 95 14.78 6.53 -17.52
CA ILE A 95 16.20 6.86 -17.70
C ILE A 95 16.85 5.95 -18.75
N SER A 96 16.62 4.64 -18.68
CA SER A 96 17.17 3.68 -19.64
C SER A 96 16.63 3.88 -21.05
N ALA A 97 15.32 4.18 -21.19
CA ALA A 97 14.71 4.48 -22.49
C ALA A 97 15.28 5.76 -23.11
N HIS A 98 15.49 6.80 -22.29
CA HIS A 98 16.10 8.06 -22.74
C HIS A 98 17.55 7.88 -23.18
N GLN A 99 18.37 7.13 -22.41
CA GLN A 99 19.75 6.83 -22.79
C GLN A 99 19.86 6.00 -24.08
N ALA A 100 18.96 5.02 -24.28
CA ALA A 100 18.94 4.20 -25.49
C ALA A 100 18.59 4.99 -26.78
N VAL A 101 17.80 6.06 -26.66
CA VAL A 101 17.50 6.97 -27.79
C VAL A 101 18.70 7.87 -28.10
N VAL A 102 19.37 8.41 -27.07
CA VAL A 102 20.53 9.28 -27.23
C VAL A 102 21.74 8.53 -27.81
N SER A 103 21.94 7.25 -27.48
CA SER A 103 23.05 6.44 -28.01
C SER A 103 22.82 5.87 -29.43
N ARG A 104 21.65 6.09 -30.04
CA ARG A 104 21.35 5.68 -31.43
C ARG A 104 21.47 6.82 -32.45
N ASN A 105 21.78 8.03 -32.00
CA ASN A 105 22.12 9.20 -32.82
C ASN A 105 23.61 9.51 -32.67
#